data_AF-A0A645FNX3-F1
#
_entry.id   AF-A0A645FNX3-F1
#
_cell.length_a   1.000
_cell.length_b   1.000
_cell.length_c   1.000
_cell.angle_alpha   90.00
_cell.angle_beta   90.00
_cell.angle_gamma   90.00
#
_symmetry.space_group_name_H-M   'P 1'
#
loop_
_entity.id
_entity.type
_entity.pdbx_description
1 polymer ?
#
loop_
_entity_poly.entity_id
_entity_poly.type
_entity_poly.pdbx_seq_one_letter_code
_entity_poly.pdbx_strand_id
1 'polypeptide(L)'
;MWPSVRKGEFKWIYDNQEGADYVFNSFLVYELSVMKKYAMPLLQKIDPESPHFPVSERLIRMLKFFDDLPDQWVPCNSLIREFIGGSCYADV
;
A
#
# COMPACT_ATOMS: atom_id res chain seq x y z
N MET A 1 4.71 13.62 10.73
CA MET A 1 3.66 12.63 11.01
C MET A 1 4.25 11.23 11.24
N TRP A 2 4.95 10.65 10.26
CA TRP A 2 5.52 9.28 10.35
C TRP A 2 6.40 8.97 11.58
N PRO A 3 7.31 9.85 12.04
CA PRO A 3 8.12 9.56 13.23
C PRO A 3 7.30 9.41 14.51
N SER A 4 6.17 10.09 14.61
CA SER A 4 5.25 9.97 15.74
C SER A 4 4.52 8.62 15.73
N VAL A 5 4.09 8.16 14.54
CA VAL A 5 3.47 6.84 14.36
C VAL A 5 4.44 5.75 14.79
N ARG A 6 5.69 5.77 14.28
CA ARG A 6 6.76 4.83 14.66
C ARG A 6 6.99 4.78 16.16
N LYS A 7 7.06 5.94 16.84
CA LYS A 7 7.20 5.99 18.31
C LYS A 7 6.01 5.31 19.02
N GLY A 8 4.80 5.46 18.49
CA GLY A 8 3.62 4.76 18.98
C GLY A 8 3.72 3.25 18.82
N GLU A 9 4.17 2.76 17.66
CA GLU A 9 4.37 1.33 17.40
C GLU A 9 5.35 0.70 18.41
N PHE A 10 6.51 1.33 18.66
CA PHE A 10 7.47 0.83 19.65
C PHE A 10 6.92 0.83 21.07
N LYS A 11 6.14 1.85 21.43
CA LYS A 11 5.61 1.96 22.80
C LYS A 11 4.45 1.01 23.06
N TRP A 12 3.59 0.77 22.08
CA TRP A 12 2.29 0.14 22.29
C TRP A 12 2.07 -1.15 21.51
N ILE A 13 2.79 -1.39 20.42
CA ILE A 13 2.56 -2.55 19.53
C ILE A 13 3.66 -3.59 19.71
N TYR A 14 4.92 -3.24 19.45
CA TYR A 14 5.99 -4.23 19.35
C TYR A 14 6.27 -4.97 20.67
N ASP A 15 6.23 -4.29 21.81
CA ASP A 15 6.45 -4.90 23.12
C ASP A 15 5.27 -5.78 23.56
N ASN A 16 4.06 -5.53 23.04
CA ASN A 16 2.84 -6.23 23.43
C ASN A 16 2.43 -7.34 22.44
N GLN A 17 3.05 -7.40 21.25
CA GLN A 17 2.61 -8.31 20.18
C GLN A 17 2.74 -9.79 20.55
N GLU A 18 3.74 -10.18 21.35
CA GLU A 18 3.97 -11.57 21.75
C GLU A 18 2.90 -12.07 22.74
N GLY A 19 2.24 -11.15 23.45
CA GLY A 19 1.15 -11.46 24.38
C GLY A 19 -0.24 -11.43 23.73
N ALA A 20 -0.34 -11.21 22.41
CA ALA A 20 -1.63 -11.16 21.73
C ALA A 20 -2.23 -12.56 21.58
N ASP A 21 -3.51 -12.72 21.93
CA ASP A 21 -4.24 -13.98 21.74
C ASP A 21 -4.37 -14.35 20.25
N TYR A 22 -4.48 -13.33 19.38
CA TYR A 22 -4.65 -13.50 17.94
C TYR A 22 -3.90 -12.41 17.15
N VAL A 23 -3.32 -12.80 16.02
CA VAL A 23 -2.74 -11.90 15.03
C VAL A 23 -3.44 -12.13 13.70
N PHE A 24 -3.99 -11.08 13.11
CA PHE A 24 -4.64 -11.12 11.80
C PHE A 24 -3.89 -10.23 10.82
N ASN A 25 -3.58 -10.76 9.64
CA ASN A 25 -2.99 -10.00 8.55
C ASN A 25 -4.05 -9.80 7.47
N SER A 26 -4.44 -8.54 7.24
CA SER A 26 -5.39 -8.15 6.20
C SER A 26 -4.73 -7.98 4.83
N PHE A 27 -3.42 -8.19 4.70
CA PHE A 27 -2.69 -8.06 3.44
C PHE A 27 -3.17 -9.08 2.41
N LEU A 28 -3.40 -8.61 1.18
CA LEU A 28 -3.77 -9.45 0.06
C LEU A 28 -2.72 -9.33 -1.03
N VAL A 29 -2.13 -10.46 -1.43
CA VAL A 29 -0.96 -10.48 -2.34
C VAL A 29 -1.23 -9.79 -3.68
N TYR A 30 -2.48 -9.79 -4.14
CA TYR A 30 -2.88 -9.18 -5.41
C TYR A 30 -2.88 -7.64 -5.37
N GLU A 31 -2.79 -7.01 -4.19
CA GLU A 31 -2.88 -5.55 -4.04
C GLU A 31 -1.80 -4.81 -4.83
N LEU A 32 -0.56 -5.31 -4.82
CA LEU A 32 0.53 -4.69 -5.57
C LEU A 32 0.31 -4.74 -7.09
N SER A 33 -0.25 -5.85 -7.60
CA SER A 33 -0.63 -6.01 -9.00
C SER A 33 -1.75 -5.06 -9.43
N VAL A 34 -2.68 -4.75 -8.53
CA VAL A 34 -3.74 -3.76 -8.77
C VAL A 34 -3.19 -2.34 -8.71
N MET A 35 -2.38 -2.02 -7.69
CA MET A 35 -1.84 -0.68 -7.47
C MET A 35 -0.84 -0.26 -8.54
N LYS A 36 -0.10 -1.21 -9.13
CA LYS A 36 0.98 -0.94 -10.09
C LYS A 36 0.59 0.06 -11.17
N LYS A 37 -0.53 -0.15 -11.86
CA LYS A 37 -1.00 0.75 -12.94
C LYS A 37 -1.34 2.17 -12.48
N TYR A 38 -1.69 2.36 -11.20
CA TYR A 38 -1.94 3.69 -10.62
C TYR A 38 -0.65 4.34 -10.12
N ALA A 39 0.23 3.56 -9.49
CA ALA A 39 1.47 4.05 -8.89
C ALA A 39 2.55 4.35 -9.94
N MET A 40 2.72 3.50 -10.95
CA MET A 40 3.76 3.63 -11.98
C MET A 40 3.77 5.01 -12.68
N PRO A 41 2.65 5.54 -13.21
CA PRO A 41 2.65 6.84 -13.88
C PRO A 41 2.91 8.00 -12.91
N LEU A 42 2.63 7.85 -11.61
CA LEU A 42 2.92 8.87 -10.61
C LEU A 42 4.40 8.88 -10.24
N LEU A 43 4.99 7.69 -10.06
CA LEU A 43 6.40 7.53 -9.75
C LEU A 43 7.30 8.00 -10.90
N GLN A 44 6.90 7.74 -12.15
CA GLN A 44 7.62 8.17 -13.34
C GLN A 44 7.60 9.70 -13.58
N LYS A 45 6.66 10.43 -12.96
CA LYS A 45 6.58 11.89 -13.04
C LYS A 45 7.52 12.59 -12.07
N ILE A 46 8.18 11.87 -11.17
CA ILE A 46 9.10 12.47 -10.20
C ILE A 46 10.36 12.92 -10.94
N ASP A 47 10.70 14.20 -10.76
CA ASP A 47 11.86 14.84 -11.39
C ASP A 47 13.17 14.14 -10.95
N PRO A 48 14.11 13.86 -11.88
CA PRO A 48 15.44 13.34 -11.58
C PRO A 48 16.23 14.14 -10.54
N GLU A 49 16.04 15.46 -10.49
CA GLU A 49 16.71 16.35 -9.54
C GLU A 49 16.01 16.39 -8.16
N SER A 50 14.87 15.70 -8.02
CA SER A 50 14.17 15.59 -6.75
C SER A 50 14.99 14.78 -5.75
N PRO A 51 15.07 15.21 -4.47
CA PRO A 51 15.68 14.39 -3.42
C PRO A 51 14.97 13.04 -3.21
N HIS A 52 13.76 12.88 -3.75
CA HIS A 52 12.97 11.64 -3.68
C HIS A 52 13.12 10.72 -4.89
N PHE A 53 13.86 11.13 -5.93
CA PHE A 53 14.07 10.33 -7.15
C PHE A 53 14.70 8.95 -6.88
N PRO A 54 15.70 8.79 -5.99
CA PRO A 54 16.23 7.45 -5.69
C PRO A 54 15.18 6.51 -5.10
N VAL A 55 14.23 7.05 -4.33
CA VAL A 55 13.13 6.27 -3.74
C VAL A 55 12.12 5.88 -4.81
N SER A 56 11.78 6.80 -5.74
CA SER A 56 10.85 6.50 -6.83
C SER A 56 11.40 5.41 -7.75
N GLU A 57 12.67 5.49 -8.13
CA GLU A 57 13.35 4.45 -8.92
C GLU A 57 13.33 3.08 -8.23
N ARG A 58 13.58 3.05 -6.91
CA ARG A 58 13.51 1.81 -6.13
C ARG A 58 12.11 1.20 -6.17
N LEU A 59 11.07 2.02 -6.00
CA LEU A 59 9.68 1.57 -6.04
C LEU A 59 9.26 1.10 -7.44
N ILE A 60 9.68 1.80 -8.50
CA ILE A 60 9.45 1.40 -9.88
C ILE A 60 10.07 0.03 -10.15
N ARG A 61 11.33 -0.20 -9.74
CA ARG A 61 12.00 -1.49 -9.90
C ARG A 61 11.28 -2.63 -9.17
N MET A 62 10.79 -2.37 -7.96
CA MET A 62 9.99 -3.34 -7.21
C MET A 62 8.68 -3.67 -7.93
N LEU A 63 7.95 -2.65 -8.40
CA LEU A 63 6.66 -2.83 -9.07
C LEU A 63 6.77 -3.54 -10.43
N LYS A 64 7.94 -3.52 -11.07
CA LYS A 64 8.20 -4.27 -12.32
C LYS A 64 8.11 -5.79 -12.17
N PHE A 65 8.22 -6.32 -10.95
CA PHE A 65 8.10 -7.76 -10.69
C PHE A 65 6.64 -8.25 -10.66
N PHE A 66 5.66 -7.35 -10.71
CA PHE A 66 4.24 -7.69 -10.62
C PHE A 66 3.55 -7.53 -11.97
N ASP A 67 2.71 -8.48 -12.33
CA ASP A 67 1.77 -8.33 -13.45
C ASP A 67 0.61 -7.42 -13.05
N ASP A 68 0.04 -6.72 -14.03
CA ASP A 68 -1.11 -5.85 -13.78
C ASP A 68 -2.40 -6.66 -13.60
N LEU A 69 -3.16 -6.37 -12.54
CA LEU A 69 -4.48 -6.98 -12.30
C LEU A 69 -5.61 -6.00 -12.65
N PRO A 70 -6.60 -6.40 -13.47
CA PRO A 70 -7.78 -5.58 -13.73
C PRO A 70 -8.65 -5.38 -12.47
N ASP A 71 -9.22 -4.18 -12.28
CA ASP A 71 -9.95 -3.84 -11.05
C ASP A 71 -11.24 -4.64 -10.88
N GLN A 72 -11.82 -5.15 -11.97
CA GLN A 72 -13.05 -5.93 -11.93
C GLN A 72 -12.93 -7.20 -11.06
N TRP A 73 -11.71 -7.70 -10.85
CA TRP A 73 -11.44 -8.87 -10.03
C TRP A 73 -11.32 -8.55 -8.53
N VAL A 74 -11.22 -7.26 -8.18
CA VAL A 74 -11.14 -6.83 -6.79
C VAL A 74 -12.55 -6.85 -6.19
N PRO A 75 -12.79 -7.55 -5.06
CA PRO A 75 -14.08 -7.51 -4.38
C PRO A 75 -14.51 -6.07 -4.04
N CYS A 76 -15.81 -5.77 -4.11
CA CYS A 76 -16.33 -4.44 -3.79
C CYS A 76 -16.17 -4.07 -2.31
N ASN A 77 -16.00 -5.05 -1.43
CA ASN A 77 -15.75 -4.88 0.00
C ASN A 77 -14.24 -4.91 0.37
N SER A 78 -13.34 -4.93 -0.61
CA SER A 78 -11.89 -4.87 -0.35
C SER A 78 -11.47 -3.46 0.03
N LEU A 79 -10.63 -3.30 1.06
CA LEU A 79 -10.19 -1.99 1.54
C LEU A 79 -9.41 -1.19 0.48
N ILE A 80 -8.68 -1.85 -0.41
CA ILE A 80 -7.98 -1.17 -1.50
C ILE A 80 -8.93 -0.36 -2.42
N ARG A 81 -10.23 -0.69 -2.42
CA ARG A 81 -11.28 0.05 -3.14
C ARG A 81 -11.43 1.49 -2.67
N GLU A 82 -10.97 1.85 -1.48
CA GLU A 82 -10.88 3.24 -1.02
C GLU A 82 -9.94 4.08 -1.90
N PHE A 83 -8.91 3.46 -2.48
CA PHE A 83 -7.91 4.13 -3.30
C PHE A 83 -8.21 4.04 -4.81
N ILE A 84 -8.77 2.91 -5.24
CA ILE A 84 -8.99 2.63 -6.68
C ILE A 84 -10.46 2.82 -7.12
N GLY A 85 -11.37 3.07 -6.18
CA GLY A 85 -12.81 3.19 -6.43
C GLY A 85 -13.53 1.85 -6.59
N GLY A 86 -14.86 1.89 -6.62
CA GLY A 86 -15.73 0.70 -6.71
C GLY A 86 -16.01 0.02 -5.37
N SER A 87 -15.84 0.76 -4.26
CA SER A 87 -16.17 0.29 -2.91
C SER A 87 -17.68 0.22 -2.71
N CYS A 88 -18.18 -0.84 -2.06
CA CYS A 88 -19.56 -0.88 -1.58
C CYS A 88 -19.80 -0.02 -0.33
N TYR A 89 -18.75 0.62 0.21
CA TYR A 89 -18.82 1.51 1.37
C TYR A 89 -18.84 3.00 1.00
N ALA A 90 -18.79 3.34 -0.29
CA ALA A 90 -18.65 4.73 -0.74
C ALA A 90 -19.87 5.64 -0.42
N ASP A 91 -21.03 5.03 -0.14
CA ASP A 91 -22.29 5.72 0.15
C ASP A 91 -22.74 5.58 1.63
N VAL A 92 -21.84 5.16 2.53
CA VAL A 92 -22.11 5.06 3.98
C VAL A 92 -21.60 6.31 4.71
#